data_AF-A0AAJ4F2K1-F1
#
_entry.id   AF-A0AAJ4F2K1-F1
#
_cell.length_a   1.000
_cell.length_b   1.000
_cell.length_c   1.000
_cell.angle_alpha   90.00
_cell.angle_beta   90.00
_cell.angle_gamma   90.00
#
_symmetry.space_group_name_H-M   'P 1'
#
loop_
_entity.id
_entity.type
_entity.pdbx_description
1 polymer ?
#
loop_
_entity_poly.entity_id
_entity_poly.type
_entity_poly.pdbx_seq_one_letter_code
_entity_poly.pdbx_strand_id
1 'polypeptide(L)'
;MPTPTRTAPKKFLFQLRSVDNEFGVSEDTFARLMAELSLNQTELVHKALRNLAKEVLPAYQQDDGPLTDAQHAAVKKLSGLDIAEDDLDSPLFK
;
A
#
# COMPACT_ATOMS: atom_id res chain seq x y z
N MET A 1 -20.15 -0.45 12.06
CA MET A 1 -18.87 -0.48 11.33
C MET A 1 -18.36 0.94 11.20
N PRO A 2 -17.23 1.33 11.81
CA PRO A 2 -16.64 2.64 11.54
C PRO A 2 -16.06 2.63 10.12
N THR A 3 -16.60 3.48 9.25
CA THR A 3 -16.07 3.73 7.91
C THR A 3 -14.65 4.30 8.03
N PRO A 4 -13.64 3.78 7.31
CA PRO A 4 -12.32 4.37 7.34
C PRO A 4 -12.41 5.80 6.82
N THR A 5 -12.17 6.77 7.70
CA THR A 5 -12.15 8.18 7.34
C THR A 5 -10.93 8.39 6.45
N ARG A 6 -11.14 8.51 5.13
CA ARG A 6 -10.06 8.70 4.16
C ARG A 6 -9.41 10.05 4.41
N THR A 7 -8.36 10.05 5.21
CA THR A 7 -7.58 11.24 5.54
C THR A 7 -6.91 11.75 4.27
N ALA A 8 -7.03 13.05 4.01
CA ALA A 8 -6.41 13.66 2.84
C ALA A 8 -4.87 13.46 2.88
N PRO A 9 -4.23 13.20 1.73
CA PRO A 9 -2.78 12.98 1.70
C PRO A 9 -2.04 14.24 2.13
N LYS A 10 -1.04 14.08 3.00
CA LYS A 10 -0.13 15.16 3.40
C LYS A 10 0.77 15.52 2.21
N LYS A 11 1.05 16.82 2.05
CA LYS A 11 1.95 17.35 1.01
C LYS A 11 3.25 17.83 1.64
N PHE A 12 4.36 17.69 0.94
CA PHE A 12 5.65 18.28 1.30
C PHE A 12 6.35 18.83 0.06
N LEU A 13 7.28 19.76 0.26
CA LEU A 13 8.09 20.33 -0.82
C LEU A 13 9.34 19.49 -1.03
N PHE A 14 9.68 19.25 -2.29
CA PHE A 14 10.86 18.50 -2.70
C PHE A 14 11.82 19.45 -3.43
N GLN A 15 13.05 19.57 -2.94
CA GLN A 15 14.07 20.45 -3.52
C GLN A 15 15.23 19.60 -4.07
N LEU A 16 15.55 19.82 -5.34
CA LEU A 16 16.71 19.20 -6.00
C LEU A 16 18.02 19.83 -5.51
N ARG A 17 19.11 19.08 -5.65
CA ARG A 17 20.44 19.53 -5.23
C ARG A 17 21.11 20.32 -6.36
N SER A 18 22.06 21.18 -6.03
CA SER A 18 22.86 21.85 -7.07
C SER A 18 23.78 20.88 -7.81
N VAL A 19 24.26 19.85 -7.10
CA VAL A 19 25.11 18.77 -7.62
C VAL A 19 24.69 17.46 -6.98
N ASP A 20 24.80 16.37 -7.74
CA ASP A 20 24.54 15.01 -7.27
C ASP A 20 25.40 14.67 -6.04
N ASN A 21 24.80 14.00 -5.06
CA ASN A 21 25.48 13.49 -3.87
C ASN A 21 24.78 12.22 -3.33
N GLU A 22 25.26 11.70 -2.20
CA GLU A 22 24.76 10.44 -1.63
C GLU A 22 23.25 10.44 -1.31
N PHE A 23 22.65 11.62 -1.04
CA PHE A 23 21.26 11.76 -0.60
C PHE A 23 20.39 12.56 -1.56
N GLY A 24 20.87 12.87 -2.77
CA GLY A 24 20.07 13.66 -3.69
C GLY A 24 20.69 13.85 -5.06
N VAL A 25 19.84 14.22 -6.00
CA VAL A 25 20.20 14.44 -7.40
C VAL A 25 19.98 15.89 -7.79
N SER A 26 20.75 16.30 -8.78
CA SER A 26 20.65 17.57 -9.49
C SER A 26 19.48 17.62 -10.46
N GLU A 27 19.17 18.82 -10.92
CA GLU A 27 18.15 19.04 -11.95
C GLU A 27 18.48 18.32 -13.25
N ASP A 28 19.74 18.33 -13.68
CA ASP A 28 20.20 17.59 -14.86
C ASP A 28 19.91 16.09 -14.77
N THR A 29 20.28 15.46 -13.65
CA THR A 29 20.05 14.03 -13.43
C THR A 29 18.55 13.72 -13.34
N PHE A 30 17.79 14.56 -12.65
CA PHE A 30 16.34 14.40 -12.53
C PHE A 30 15.63 14.53 -13.90
N ALA A 31 16.03 15.49 -14.73
CA ALA A 31 15.49 15.68 -16.08
C ALA A 31 15.80 14.49 -17.01
N ARG A 32 17.03 13.96 -16.94
CA ARG A 32 17.40 12.76 -17.70
C ARG A 32 16.56 11.56 -17.29
N LEU A 33 16.36 11.33 -15.99
CA LEU A 33 15.52 10.24 -15.49
C LEU A 33 14.07 10.35 -15.99
N MET A 34 13.51 11.56 -16.00
CA MET A 34 12.16 11.78 -16.55
C MET A 34 12.09 11.43 -18.04
N ALA A 35 13.08 11.86 -18.84
CA ALA A 35 13.13 11.59 -20.26
C ALA A 35 13.28 10.09 -20.56
N GLU A 36 14.24 9.42 -19.93
CA GLU A 36 14.52 8.00 -20.13
C GLU A 36 13.34 7.10 -19.74
N LEU A 37 12.63 7.46 -18.67
CA LEU A 37 11.50 6.68 -18.17
C LEU A 37 10.15 7.15 -18.74
N SER A 38 10.12 8.24 -19.50
CA SER A 38 8.90 8.89 -19.97
C SER A 38 7.91 9.19 -18.83
N LEU A 39 8.42 9.70 -17.70
CA LEU A 39 7.65 10.01 -16.49
C LEU A 39 7.64 11.51 -16.20
N ASN A 40 6.56 11.99 -15.58
CA ASN A 40 6.54 13.34 -15.00
C ASN A 40 7.24 13.37 -13.62
N GLN A 41 7.45 14.59 -13.09
CA GLN A 41 8.15 14.80 -11.82
C GLN A 41 7.53 14.01 -10.65
N THR A 42 6.20 14.05 -10.55
CA THR A 42 5.44 13.40 -9.48
C THR A 42 5.56 11.88 -9.56
N GLU A 43 5.40 11.33 -10.77
CA GLU A 43 5.53 9.90 -11.02
C GLU A 43 6.93 9.38 -10.73
N LEU A 44 7.97 10.13 -11.12
CA LEU A 44 9.35 9.77 -10.87
C LEU A 44 9.64 9.72 -9.36
N VAL A 45 9.19 10.72 -8.59
CA VAL A 45 9.35 10.76 -7.14
C VAL A 45 8.60 9.60 -6.47
N HIS A 46 7.35 9.34 -6.85
CA HIS A 46 6.59 8.20 -6.31
C HIS A 46 7.24 6.86 -6.65
N LYS A 47 7.75 6.70 -7.87
CA LYS A 47 8.44 5.49 -8.30
C LYS A 47 9.73 5.27 -7.50
N ALA A 48 10.52 6.31 -7.29
CA ALA A 48 11.74 6.25 -6.48
C ALA A 48 11.43 5.85 -5.03
N LEU A 49 10.46 6.53 -4.39
CA LEU A 49 10.04 6.21 -3.02
C LEU A 49 9.49 4.78 -2.90
N ARG A 50 8.71 4.33 -3.88
CA ARG A 50 8.19 2.95 -3.90
C ARG A 50 9.32 1.92 -4.01
N ASN A 51 10.33 2.20 -4.83
CA ASN A 51 11.47 1.31 -4.98
C ASN A 51 12.28 1.25 -3.68
N LEU A 52 12.58 2.40 -3.07
CA LEU A 52 13.27 2.45 -1.77
C LEU A 52 12.49 1.74 -0.68
N ALA A 53 11.16 1.90 -0.65
CA ALA A 53 10.30 1.21 0.30
C ALA A 53 10.39 -0.32 0.16
N LYS A 54 10.48 -0.84 -1.07
CA LYS A 54 10.66 -2.29 -1.30
C LYS A 54 12.03 -2.80 -0.85
N GLU A 55 13.05 -1.97 -0.98
CA GLU A 55 14.43 -2.32 -0.62
C GLU A 55 14.65 -2.27 0.89
N VAL A 56 14.02 -1.31 1.58
CA VAL A 56 14.31 -1.00 2.99
C VAL A 56 13.25 -1.53 3.95
N LEU A 57 11.97 -1.50 3.56
CA LEU A 57 10.90 -1.94 4.46
C LEU A 57 10.75 -3.46 4.35
N PRO A 58 10.55 -4.16 5.49
CA PRO A 58 10.25 -5.57 5.45
C PRO A 58 8.98 -5.78 4.63
N ALA A 59 9.02 -6.74 3.71
CA ALA A 59 7.80 -7.22 3.08
C ALA A 59 6.84 -7.68 4.18
N TYR A 60 5.52 -7.55 3.95
CA TYR A 60 4.57 -8.27 4.77
C TYR A 60 5.02 -9.73 4.86
N GLN A 61 4.96 -10.28 6.07
CA GLN A 61 5.22 -11.70 6.25
C GLN A 61 4.33 -12.46 5.27
N GLN A 62 4.91 -13.45 4.60
CA GLN A 62 4.13 -14.30 3.71
C GLN A 62 2.94 -14.83 4.51
N ASP A 63 1.75 -14.71 3.92
CA ASP A 63 0.52 -15.17 4.57
C ASP A 63 0.69 -16.64 4.98
N ASP A 64 0.19 -17.00 6.16
CA ASP A 64 0.28 -18.37 6.70
C ASP A 64 -0.57 -19.38 5.89
N GLY A 65 -1.16 -18.92 4.79
CA GLY A 65 -2.02 -19.68 3.90
C GLY A 65 -3.48 -19.61 4.33
N PRO A 66 -4.34 -20.45 3.72
CA PRO A 66 -5.74 -20.55 4.11
C PRO A 66 -5.88 -20.89 5.59
N LEU A 67 -6.89 -20.32 6.25
CA LEU A 67 -7.20 -20.67 7.64
C LEU A 67 -7.47 -22.17 7.75
N THR A 68 -6.93 -22.78 8.79
CA THR A 68 -7.23 -24.16 9.16
C THR A 68 -8.65 -24.29 9.69
N ASP A 69 -9.23 -25.49 9.65
CA ASP A 69 -10.57 -25.76 10.19
C ASP A 69 -10.71 -25.35 11.66
N ALA A 70 -9.64 -25.49 12.44
CA ALA A 70 -9.60 -25.07 13.84
C ALA A 70 -9.69 -23.54 13.99
N GLN A 71 -9.03 -22.79 13.09
CA GLN A 71 -9.11 -21.33 13.04
C GLN A 71 -10.49 -20.89 12.56
N HIS A 72 -11.07 -21.55 11.57
CA HIS A 72 -12.45 -21.32 11.14
C HIS A 72 -13.44 -21.51 12.30
N ALA A 73 -13.32 -22.60 13.06
CA ALA A 73 -14.16 -22.86 14.22
C ALA A 73 -13.98 -21.80 15.32
N ALA A 74 -12.74 -21.36 15.58
CA ALA A 74 -12.46 -20.31 16.53
C ALA A 74 -13.07 -18.96 16.12
N VAL A 75 -12.96 -18.59 14.83
CA VAL A 75 -13.57 -17.39 14.27
C VAL A 75 -15.09 -17.45 14.37
N LYS A 76 -15.71 -18.59 14.02
CA LYS A 76 -17.17 -18.78 14.11
C LYS A 76 -17.67 -18.69 15.56
N LYS A 77 -16.89 -19.21 16.52
CA LYS A 77 -17.21 -19.08 17.95
C LYS A 77 -17.09 -17.65 18.46
N LEU A 78 -16.07 -16.91 18.00
CA LEU A 78 -15.80 -15.52 18.42
C LEU A 78 -16.74 -14.51 17.77
N SER A 79 -17.17 -14.76 16.52
CA SER A 79 -18.09 -13.86 15.82
C SER A 79 -19.48 -13.83 16.46
N GLY A 80 -19.87 -14.89 17.19
CA GLY A 80 -21.21 -15.03 17.76
C GLY A 80 -22.31 -15.11 16.70
N LEU A 81 -21.91 -15.27 15.43
CA LEU A 81 -22.75 -15.31 14.26
C LEU A 81 -22.78 -16.74 13.75
N ASP A 82 -23.85 -17.46 14.08
CA ASP A 82 -24.13 -18.78 13.51
C ASP A 82 -24.96 -18.56 12.23
N ILE A 83 -24.31 -18.03 11.20
CA ILE A 83 -24.92 -17.79 9.89
C ILE A 83 -24.88 -19.12 9.13
N ALA A 84 -26.05 -19.68 8.85
CA ALA A 84 -26.21 -20.82 7.95
C ALA A 84 -26.05 -20.34 6.50
N GLU A 85 -25.74 -21.26 5.56
CA GLU A 85 -25.63 -20.90 4.14
C GLU A 85 -26.91 -20.24 3.61
N ASP A 86 -28.08 -20.64 4.13
CA ASP A 86 -29.39 -20.07 3.81
C ASP A 86 -29.56 -18.60 4.30
N ASP A 87 -28.83 -18.17 5.33
CA ASP A 87 -28.91 -16.80 5.87
C ASP A 87 -28.17 -15.78 4.98
N LEU A 88 -27.25 -16.26 4.14
CA LEU A 88 -26.51 -15.45 3.16
C LEU A 88 -27.41 -14.98 2.01
N ASP A 89 -28.57 -15.60 1.81
CA ASP A 89 -29.56 -15.22 0.80
C ASP A 89 -30.51 -14.09 1.25
N SER A 90 -30.36 -13.64 2.50
CA SER A 90 -31.17 -12.57 3.07
C SER A 90 -30.93 -11.22 2.39
N PRO A 91 -31.95 -10.34 2.34
CA PRO A 91 -31.87 -9.02 1.70
C PRO A 91 -30.88 -8.05 2.37
N LEU A 92 -30.25 -8.44 3.49
CA LEU A 92 -29.16 -7.70 4.13
C LEU A 92 -27.80 -7.90 3.42
N PHE A 93 -27.64 -8.98 2.65
CA PHE A 93 -26.41 -9.32 1.93
C PHE A 93 -26.54 -9.16 0.40
N LYS A 94 -27.65 -8.61 -0.10
CA LYS A 94 -27.90 -8.29 -1.52
C LYS A 94 -27.87 -6.79 -1.77
#